data_AF-T1C1G0-F1
#
_entry.id   AF-T1C1G0-F1
#
_cell.length_a   1.000
_cell.length_b   1.000
_cell.length_c   1.000
_cell.angle_alpha   90.00
_cell.angle_beta   90.00
_cell.angle_gamma   90.00
#
_symmetry.space_group_name_H-M   'P 1'
#
loop_
_entity.id
_entity.type
_entity.pdbx_description
1 polymer ?
#
loop_
_entity_poly.entity_id
_entity_poly.type
_entity_poly.pdbx_seq_one_letter_code
_entity_poly.pdbx_strand_id
1 'polypeptide(L)'
;QQHDETFRDRFSNWPVAIEALSRFRSAREEAGIREGLAQGKIDIVIGTHKLLQNTPRFRKLGLLIIDEEHRFGVRQKEQISRFKTGIHTLTLTATPIPRTLNMTLGGLRDLSLIATPPKDRLPIQTFLGPWDPAIVQEALARELQRGGQVYVVTPRVQG
;
A
#
# COMPACT_ATOMS: atom_id res chain seq x y z
N GLN A 1 -4.36 3.49 -6.64
CA GLN A 1 -4.12 4.25 -7.87
C GLN A 1 -2.68 4.05 -8.30
N GLN A 2 -1.70 4.49 -7.51
CA GLN A 2 -0.27 4.24 -7.81
C GLN A 2 0.03 2.77 -8.18
N HIS A 3 -0.40 1.79 -7.36
CA HIS A 3 -0.21 0.37 -7.71
C HIS A 3 -0.88 -0.05 -9.02
N ASP A 4 -2.07 0.48 -9.34
CA ASP A 4 -2.78 0.17 -10.59
C ASP A 4 -2.00 0.70 -11.81
N GLU A 5 -1.55 1.95 -11.73
CA GLU A 5 -0.73 2.58 -12.78
C GLU A 5 0.60 1.83 -12.97
N THR A 6 1.34 1.57 -11.89
CA THR A 6 2.62 0.85 -11.96
C THR A 6 2.46 -0.57 -12.50
N PHE A 7 1.42 -1.30 -12.10
CA PHE A 7 1.19 -2.65 -12.63
C PHE A 7 0.79 -2.62 -14.10
N ARG A 8 -0.10 -1.72 -14.51
CA ARG A 8 -0.50 -1.60 -15.92
C ARG A 8 0.69 -1.26 -16.82
N ASP A 9 1.54 -0.34 -16.38
CA ASP A 9 2.77 0.00 -17.10
C ASP A 9 3.72 -1.20 -17.18
N ARG A 10 3.98 -1.87 -16.05
CA ARG A 10 4.88 -3.02 -15.96
C ARG A 10 4.43 -4.22 -16.80
N PHE A 11 3.12 -4.45 -16.90
CA PHE A 11 2.52 -5.56 -17.63
C PHE A 11 1.98 -5.17 -19.01
N SER A 12 2.27 -3.96 -19.50
CA SER A 12 1.79 -3.45 -20.80
C SER A 12 2.08 -4.38 -21.98
N ASN A 13 3.20 -5.09 -21.95
CA ASN A 13 3.62 -6.04 -22.99
C ASN A 13 3.17 -7.49 -22.74
N TRP A 14 2.37 -7.74 -21.70
CA TRP A 14 1.93 -9.07 -21.30
C TRP A 14 0.40 -9.16 -21.39
N PRO A 15 -0.16 -10.31 -21.80
CA PRO A 15 -1.60 -10.52 -21.84
C PRO A 15 -2.15 -10.80 -20.44
N VAL A 16 -1.96 -9.86 -19.50
CA VAL A 16 -2.41 -9.96 -18.11
C VAL A 16 -3.53 -8.95 -17.88
N ALA A 17 -4.70 -9.44 -17.51
CA ALA A 17 -5.86 -8.60 -17.21
C ALA A 17 -5.74 -8.05 -15.79
N ILE A 18 -5.53 -6.74 -15.68
CA ILE A 18 -5.37 -6.02 -14.42
C ILE A 18 -6.58 -5.10 -14.20
N GLU A 19 -7.22 -5.23 -13.05
CA GLU A 19 -8.34 -4.38 -12.65
C GLU A 19 -8.16 -3.77 -11.26
N ALA A 20 -8.79 -2.61 -11.04
CA ALA A 20 -8.68 -1.89 -9.78
C ALA A 20 -10.05 -1.63 -9.14
N LEU A 21 -10.23 -2.13 -7.91
CA LEU A 21 -11.40 -1.86 -7.07
C LEU A 21 -11.09 -0.72 -6.11
N SER A 22 -11.63 0.46 -6.42
CA SER A 22 -11.45 1.67 -5.61
C SER A 22 -12.76 2.43 -5.40
N ARG A 23 -12.71 3.51 -4.61
CA ARG A 23 -13.86 4.40 -4.39
C ARG A 23 -14.31 5.16 -5.64
N PHE A 24 -13.48 5.18 -6.69
CA PHE A 24 -13.74 5.95 -7.91
C PHE A 24 -14.47 5.13 -8.98
N ARG A 25 -14.71 3.83 -8.74
CA ARG A 25 -15.47 2.97 -9.64
C ARG A 25 -16.96 3.06 -9.34
N SER A 26 -17.76 3.10 -10.40
CA SER A 26 -19.22 2.98 -10.32
C SER A 26 -19.63 1.56 -9.89
N ALA A 27 -20.87 1.43 -9.40
CA ALA A 27 -21.42 0.13 -9.00
C ALA A 27 -21.47 -0.88 -10.16
N ARG A 28 -21.70 -0.39 -11.39
CA ARG A 28 -21.74 -1.23 -12.60
C ARG A 28 -20.35 -1.79 -12.95
N GLU A 29 -19.32 -0.95 -12.92
CA GLU A 29 -17.94 -1.39 -13.13
C GLU A 29 -17.51 -2.39 -12.06
N GLU A 30 -17.84 -2.10 -10.79
CA GLU A 30 -17.53 -2.98 -9.68
C GLU A 30 -18.19 -4.36 -9.84
N ALA A 31 -19.46 -4.42 -10.27
CA ALA A 31 -20.15 -5.68 -10.56
C ALA A 31 -19.46 -6.46 -11.70
N GLY A 32 -19.07 -5.79 -12.78
CA GLY A 32 -18.35 -6.42 -13.90
C GLY A 32 -17.00 -6.98 -13.50
N ILE A 33 -16.23 -6.25 -12.69
CA ILE A 33 -14.93 -6.72 -12.15
C ILE A 33 -15.13 -7.97 -11.29
N ARG A 34 -16.17 -7.99 -10.43
CA ARG A 34 -16.47 -9.15 -9.58
C ARG A 34 -16.81 -10.39 -10.38
N GLU A 35 -17.62 -10.22 -11.43
CA GLU A 35 -17.96 -11.31 -12.35
C GLU A 35 -16.72 -11.80 -13.10
N GLY A 36 -15.88 -10.89 -13.59
CA GLY A 36 -14.61 -11.22 -14.25
C GLY A 36 -13.67 -12.02 -13.35
N LEU A 37 -13.58 -11.68 -12.05
CA LEU A 37 -12.79 -12.42 -11.06
C LEU A 37 -13.34 -13.83 -10.79
N ALA A 38 -14.66 -13.98 -10.75
CA ALA A 38 -15.31 -15.27 -10.56
C ALA A 38 -15.14 -16.19 -11.78
N GLN A 39 -15.11 -15.62 -12.98
CA GLN A 39 -14.88 -16.35 -14.25
C GLN A 39 -13.37 -16.60 -14.51
N GLY A 40 -12.48 -15.89 -13.82
CA GLY A 40 -11.04 -15.92 -14.06
C GLY A 40 -10.63 -15.22 -15.34
N LYS A 41 -11.37 -14.18 -15.74
CA LYS A 41 -11.00 -13.25 -16.83
C LYS A 41 -10.04 -12.15 -16.38
N ILE A 42 -9.91 -11.97 -15.06
CA ILE A 42 -9.03 -10.98 -14.43
C ILE A 42 -7.97 -11.75 -13.65
N ASP A 43 -6.71 -11.50 -13.98
CA ASP A 43 -5.55 -12.16 -13.40
C ASP A 43 -5.09 -11.46 -12.12
N ILE A 44 -5.13 -10.13 -12.12
CA ILE A 44 -4.69 -9.30 -11.00
C ILE A 44 -5.78 -8.30 -10.65
N VAL A 45 -6.20 -8.29 -9.38
CA VAL A 45 -7.05 -7.22 -8.84
C VAL A 45 -6.31 -6.43 -7.77
N ILE A 46 -6.29 -5.11 -7.94
CA ILE A 46 -5.70 -4.17 -7.01
C ILE A 46 -6.85 -3.48 -6.27
N GLY A 47 -7.02 -3.84 -5.00
CA GLY A 47 -8.10 -3.35 -4.17
C GLY A 47 -7.60 -2.46 -3.03
N THR A 48 -8.41 -1.50 -2.63
CA THR A 48 -8.28 -0.91 -1.29
C THR A 48 -9.04 -1.77 -0.27
N HIS A 49 -9.17 -1.28 0.97
CA HIS A 49 -10.02 -1.87 2.00
C HIS A 49 -11.47 -2.19 1.54
N LYS A 50 -11.97 -1.56 0.46
CA LYS A 50 -13.28 -1.85 -0.13
C LYS A 50 -13.38 -3.29 -0.64
N LEU A 51 -12.27 -3.88 -1.10
CA LEU A 51 -12.21 -5.28 -1.52
C LEU A 51 -12.55 -6.24 -0.37
N LEU A 52 -12.23 -5.87 0.87
CA LEU A 52 -12.47 -6.70 2.06
C LEU A 52 -13.90 -6.60 2.61
N GLN A 53 -14.63 -5.52 2.31
CA GLN A 53 -15.99 -5.32 2.79
C GLN A 53 -17.00 -6.20 2.05
N ASN A 54 -16.82 -6.29 0.74
CA ASN A 54 -17.58 -7.18 -0.14
C ASN A 54 -16.56 -8.00 -0.88
N THR A 55 -16.15 -9.13 -0.34
CA THR A 55 -15.10 -9.90 -1.00
C THR A 55 -15.62 -10.54 -2.30
N PRO A 56 -14.99 -10.30 -3.46
CA PRO A 56 -15.29 -11.07 -4.67
C PRO A 56 -14.98 -12.56 -4.48
N ARG A 57 -15.76 -13.40 -5.16
CA ARG A 57 -15.41 -14.81 -5.32
C ARG A 57 -14.30 -14.90 -6.37
N PHE A 58 -13.17 -15.45 -6.00
CA PHE A 58 -12.06 -15.71 -6.91
C PHE A 58 -12.22 -17.10 -7.53
N ARG A 59 -11.97 -17.25 -8.84
CA ARG A 59 -11.88 -18.58 -9.47
C ARG A 59 -10.77 -19.43 -8.85
N LYS A 60 -9.58 -18.86 -8.71
CA LYS A 60 -8.40 -19.47 -8.09
C LYS A 60 -7.46 -18.38 -7.58
N LEU A 61 -7.51 -18.09 -6.29
CA LEU A 61 -6.60 -17.14 -5.65
C LEU A 61 -5.33 -17.88 -5.22
N GLY A 62 -4.19 -17.58 -5.85
CA GLY A 62 -2.90 -18.24 -5.57
C GLY A 62 -1.92 -17.40 -4.75
N LEU A 63 -2.06 -16.07 -4.79
CA LEU A 63 -1.16 -15.13 -4.13
C LEU A 63 -1.96 -13.96 -3.56
N LEU A 64 -1.67 -13.59 -2.32
CA LEU A 64 -2.19 -12.41 -1.65
C LEU A 64 -1.03 -11.48 -1.29
N ILE A 65 -1.02 -10.27 -1.86
CA ILE A 65 -0.06 -9.23 -1.52
C ILE A 65 -0.75 -8.20 -0.63
N ILE A 66 -0.16 -7.92 0.54
CA ILE A 66 -0.67 -6.94 1.50
C ILE A 66 0.39 -5.86 1.64
N ASP A 67 0.07 -4.64 1.22
CA ASP A 67 0.94 -3.49 1.40
C ASP A 67 0.51 -2.68 2.63
N GLU A 68 1.48 -2.28 3.44
CA GLU A 68 1.32 -1.55 4.70
C GLU A 68 0.22 -2.11 5.62
N GLU A 69 0.37 -3.38 6.03
CA GLU A 69 -0.58 -4.11 6.89
C GLU A 69 -0.97 -3.35 8.18
N HIS A 70 -0.10 -2.46 8.67
CA HIS A 70 -0.34 -1.63 9.84
C HIS A 70 -1.51 -0.63 9.67
N ARG A 71 -1.86 -0.27 8.42
CA ARG A 71 -2.97 0.62 8.10
C ARG A 71 -4.34 -0.06 8.20
N PHE A 72 -4.39 -1.39 8.31
CA PHE A 72 -5.64 -2.14 8.39
C PHE A 72 -6.14 -2.30 9.83
N GLY A 73 -7.44 -2.04 10.02
CA GLY A 73 -8.12 -2.26 11.29
C GLY A 73 -8.34 -3.74 11.61
N VAL A 74 -8.75 -4.05 12.85
CA VAL A 74 -8.90 -5.43 13.34
C VAL A 74 -9.86 -6.25 12.48
N ARG A 75 -11.07 -5.74 12.19
CA ARG A 75 -12.07 -6.41 11.34
C ARG A 75 -11.56 -6.73 9.94
N GLN A 76 -10.74 -5.85 9.37
CA GLN A 76 -10.15 -6.06 8.05
C GLN A 76 -9.08 -7.16 8.11
N LYS A 77 -8.27 -7.20 9.16
CA LYS A 77 -7.28 -8.25 9.38
C LYS A 77 -7.93 -9.64 9.54
N GLU A 78 -9.07 -9.72 10.19
CA GLU A 78 -9.86 -10.95 10.28
C GLU A 78 -10.36 -11.40 8.89
N GLN A 79 -10.89 -10.49 8.07
CA GLN A 79 -11.29 -10.78 6.70
C GLN A 79 -10.10 -11.27 5.85
N ILE A 80 -8.96 -10.58 5.92
CA ILE A 80 -7.72 -10.99 5.25
C ILE A 80 -7.32 -12.40 5.71
N SER A 81 -7.39 -12.69 7.00
CA SER A 81 -7.03 -14.02 7.54
C SER A 81 -7.84 -15.16 6.92
N ARG A 82 -9.09 -14.90 6.48
CA ARG A 82 -9.91 -15.90 5.79
C ARG A 82 -9.36 -16.24 4.39
N PHE A 83 -8.70 -15.29 3.72
CA PHE A 83 -8.01 -15.53 2.44
C PHE A 83 -6.65 -16.20 2.61
N LYS A 84 -6.04 -16.15 3.79
CA LYS A 84 -4.69 -16.71 3.99
C LYS A 84 -4.68 -18.23 3.98
N THR A 85 -5.81 -18.89 4.26
CA THR A 85 -5.86 -20.35 4.36
C THR A 85 -5.58 -21.01 3.01
N GLY A 86 -4.41 -21.64 2.88
CA GLY A 86 -4.01 -22.36 1.66
C GLY A 86 -3.49 -21.48 0.52
N ILE A 87 -3.15 -20.21 0.79
CA ILE A 87 -2.73 -19.24 -0.23
C ILE A 87 -1.38 -18.61 0.16
N HIS A 88 -0.49 -18.44 -0.81
CA HIS A 88 0.78 -17.74 -0.57
C HIS A 88 0.52 -16.28 -0.21
N THR A 89 1.10 -15.80 0.88
CA THR A 89 0.89 -14.44 1.37
C THR A 89 2.22 -13.69 1.43
N LEU A 90 2.29 -12.53 0.78
CA LEU A 90 3.40 -11.59 0.85
C LEU A 90 2.94 -10.31 1.54
N THR A 91 3.49 -10.00 2.71
CA THR A 91 3.27 -8.71 3.37
C THR A 91 4.46 -7.80 3.09
N LEU A 92 4.21 -6.60 2.57
CA LEU A 92 5.17 -5.53 2.37
C LEU A 92 4.91 -4.43 3.40
N THR A 93 5.96 -3.93 4.03
CA THR A 93 5.85 -2.76 4.92
C THR A 93 7.19 -2.06 5.05
N ALA A 94 7.16 -0.73 5.08
CA ALA A 94 8.34 0.06 5.44
C ALA A 94 8.67 -0.05 6.94
N THR A 95 7.70 -0.39 7.79
CA THR A 95 7.85 -0.46 9.25
C THR A 95 7.18 -1.71 9.81
N PRO A 96 7.94 -2.74 10.22
CA PRO A 96 7.34 -3.95 10.75
C PRO A 96 6.61 -3.68 12.08
N ILE A 97 5.40 -4.21 12.21
CA ILE A 97 4.64 -4.14 13.47
C ILE A 97 5.38 -4.96 14.54
N PRO A 98 5.57 -4.46 15.78
CA PRO A 98 6.38 -5.14 16.80
C PRO A 98 6.02 -6.62 17.02
N ARG A 99 4.73 -6.96 17.02
CA ARG A 99 4.28 -8.35 17.13
C ARG A 99 4.65 -9.20 15.92
N THR A 100 4.51 -8.65 14.72
CA THR A 100 4.88 -9.34 13.47
C THR A 100 6.39 -9.56 13.41
N LEU A 101 7.18 -8.56 13.83
CA LEU A 101 8.63 -8.70 13.97
C LEU A 101 9.00 -9.80 14.96
N ASN A 102 8.36 -9.87 16.13
CA ASN A 102 8.59 -10.93 17.11
C ASN A 102 8.27 -12.33 16.56
N MET A 103 7.18 -12.47 15.77
CA MET A 103 6.84 -13.76 15.16
C MET A 103 7.88 -14.22 14.15
N THR A 104 8.44 -13.30 13.37
CA THR A 104 9.55 -13.59 12.48
C THR A 104 10.79 -14.03 13.27
N LEU A 105 11.15 -13.30 14.32
CA LEU A 105 12.32 -13.62 15.15
C LEU A 105 12.18 -15.00 15.82
N GLY A 106 10.94 -15.42 16.12
CA GLY A 106 10.63 -16.76 16.62
C GLY A 106 10.54 -17.87 15.56
N GLY A 107 10.88 -17.60 14.29
CA GLY A 107 10.89 -18.60 13.21
C GLY A 107 9.53 -19.01 12.67
N LEU A 108 8.44 -18.33 13.07
CA LEU A 108 7.08 -18.62 12.60
C LEU A 108 6.76 -17.98 11.24
N ARG A 109 7.61 -17.05 10.77
CA ARG A 109 7.49 -16.36 9.49
C ARG A 109 8.86 -15.98 8.93
N ASP A 110 9.05 -16.18 7.63
CA ASP A 110 10.22 -15.68 6.92
C ASP A 110 10.17 -14.14 6.78
N LEU A 111 11.33 -13.51 6.86
CA LEU A 111 11.51 -12.07 6.65
C LEU A 111 12.65 -11.84 5.69
N SER A 112 12.36 -11.05 4.65
CA SER A 112 13.36 -10.51 3.76
C SER A 112 13.50 -9.01 4.04
N LEU A 113 14.70 -8.58 4.41
CA LEU A 113 15.04 -7.18 4.64
C LEU A 113 15.73 -6.60 3.41
N ILE A 114 15.12 -5.56 2.83
CA ILE A 114 15.73 -4.79 1.75
C ILE A 114 16.35 -3.54 2.38
N ALA A 115 17.61 -3.65 2.80
CA ALA A 115 18.32 -2.58 3.50
C ALA A 115 19.09 -1.62 2.56
N THR A 116 19.36 -2.04 1.32
CA THR A 116 20.12 -1.23 0.36
C THR A 116 19.26 -0.08 -0.14
N PRO A 117 19.64 1.19 0.14
CA PRO A 117 18.94 2.33 -0.42
C PRO A 117 19.13 2.38 -1.94
N PRO A 118 18.23 3.03 -2.69
CA PRO A 118 18.45 3.32 -4.10
C PRO A 118 19.78 4.04 -4.32
N LYS A 119 20.39 3.82 -5.49
CA LYS A 119 21.57 4.59 -5.92
C LYS A 119 21.24 6.09 -5.84
N ASP A 120 22.22 6.88 -5.41
CA ASP A 120 22.13 8.35 -5.27
C ASP A 120 21.22 8.87 -4.14
N ARG A 121 20.76 8.01 -3.21
CA ARG A 121 20.03 8.48 -2.03
C ARG A 121 20.98 9.14 -1.02
N LEU A 122 20.89 10.46 -0.88
CA LEU A 122 21.56 11.21 0.18
C LEU A 122 20.85 11.04 1.53
N PRO A 123 21.58 11.03 2.66
CA PRO A 123 20.97 10.99 3.98
C PRO A 123 20.11 12.25 4.23
N ILE A 124 18.96 12.05 4.86
CA ILE A 124 18.08 13.15 5.26
C ILE A 124 18.66 13.81 6.52
N GLN A 125 18.84 15.13 6.49
CA GLN A 125 19.21 15.90 7.68
C GLN A 125 17.95 16.23 8.48
N THR A 126 17.91 15.79 9.75
CA THR A 126 16.75 15.97 10.64
C THR A 126 17.11 16.94 11.77
N PHE A 127 16.27 17.95 11.97
CA PHE A 127 16.42 18.94 13.03
C PHE A 127 15.22 18.85 13.98
N LEU A 128 15.46 18.96 15.29
CA LEU A 128 14.44 18.93 16.32
C LEU A 128 14.58 20.18 17.19
N GLY A 129 13.50 20.92 17.38
CA GLY A 129 13.48 22.16 18.15
C GLY A 129 12.06 22.67 18.38
N PRO A 130 11.92 23.74 19.20
CA PRO A 130 10.64 24.42 19.36
C PRO A 130 10.19 25.07 18.05
N TRP A 131 8.90 25.38 17.95
CA TRP A 131 8.37 26.11 16.80
C TRP A 131 8.95 27.54 16.76
N ASP A 132 9.69 27.83 15.70
CA ASP A 132 10.21 29.15 15.38
C ASP A 132 9.79 29.54 13.95
N PRO A 133 8.92 30.56 13.78
CA PRO A 133 8.49 31.02 12.46
C PRO A 133 9.64 31.40 11.53
N ALA A 134 10.75 31.94 12.06
CA ALA A 134 11.89 32.33 11.25
C ALA A 134 12.60 31.11 10.64
N ILE A 135 12.82 30.06 11.44
CA ILE A 135 13.41 28.79 10.97
C ILE A 135 12.50 28.13 9.92
N VAL A 136 11.19 28.11 10.17
CA VAL A 136 10.23 27.54 9.22
C VAL A 136 10.25 28.32 7.91
N GLN A 137 10.22 29.65 7.96
CA GLN A 137 10.26 30.49 6.75
C GLN A 137 11.55 30.27 5.95
N GLU A 138 12.70 30.20 6.62
CA GLU A 138 13.98 29.92 5.97
C GLU A 138 13.98 28.54 5.29
N ALA A 139 13.51 27.51 5.99
CA ALA A 139 13.44 26.15 5.46
C ALA A 139 12.52 26.06 4.23
N LEU A 140 11.35 26.72 4.28
CA LEU A 140 10.43 26.83 3.14
C LEU A 140 11.07 27.56 1.96
N ALA A 141 11.66 28.72 2.20
CA ALA A 141 12.28 29.53 1.17
C ALA A 141 13.43 28.79 0.47
N ARG A 142 14.27 28.09 1.26
CA ARG A 142 15.39 27.28 0.74
C ARG A 142 14.90 26.18 -0.19
N GLU A 143 13.80 25.50 0.16
CA GLU A 143 13.24 24.43 -0.68
C GLU A 143 12.61 24.97 -1.96
N LEU A 144 11.87 26.07 -1.87
CA LEU A 144 11.21 26.70 -3.01
C LEU A 144 12.22 27.32 -3.98
N GLN A 145 13.31 27.91 -3.50
CA GLN A 145 14.37 28.49 -4.34
C GLN A 145 15.03 27.45 -5.25
N ARG A 146 15.11 26.19 -4.83
CA ARG A 146 15.62 25.08 -5.65
C ARG A 146 14.55 24.38 -6.49
N GLY A 147 13.33 24.95 -6.55
CA GLY A 147 12.19 24.37 -7.27
C GLY A 147 11.62 23.10 -6.62
N GLY A 148 11.94 22.87 -5.35
CA GLY A 148 11.46 21.71 -4.58
C GLY A 148 10.02 21.87 -4.09
N GLN A 149 9.52 20.82 -3.45
CA GLN A 149 8.20 20.79 -2.83
C GLN A 149 8.35 20.61 -1.32
N VAL A 150 7.50 21.30 -0.54
CA VAL A 150 7.48 21.19 0.92
C VAL A 150 6.20 20.51 1.37
N TYR A 151 6.35 19.50 2.24
CA TYR A 151 5.24 18.90 2.97
C TYR A 151 5.12 19.53 4.36
N VAL A 152 3.96 20.12 4.67
CA VAL A 152 3.63 20.63 6.01
C VAL A 152 2.51 19.77 6.58
N VAL A 153 2.75 19.13 7.73
CA VAL A 153 1.77 18.27 8.39
C VAL A 153 1.17 19.03 9.57
N THR A 154 -0.14 19.23 9.54
CA THR A 154 -0.90 19.85 10.63
C THR A 154 -1.97 18.88 11.14
N PRO A 155 -2.27 18.86 12.45
CA PRO A 155 -3.41 18.13 12.96
C PRO A 155 -4.70 18.63 12.29
N ARG A 156 -5.55 17.71 11.84
CA ARG A 156 -6.84 18.06 11.29
C ARG A 156 -7.76 18.50 12.42
N VAL A 157 -7.91 19.80 12.61
CA VAL A 157 -8.91 20.37 13.52
C VAL A 157 -10.23 20.46 12.74
N GLN A 158 -11.13 19.51 12.96
CA GLN A 158 -12.53 19.66 12.54
C GLN A 158 -13.24 20.50 13.60
N GLY A 159 -13.74 21.67 13.22
CA GLY A 159 -14.80 22.36 13.96
C GLY A 159 -16.16 21.74 13.65
#